data_AF-A0AAV0WXB3-F1
#
_entry.id   AF-A0AAV0WXB3-F1
#
_cell.length_a   1.000
_cell.length_b   1.000
_cell.length_c   1.000
_cell.angle_alpha   90.00
_cell.angle_beta   90.00
_cell.angle_gamma   90.00
#
_symmetry.space_group_name_H-M   'P 1'
#
loop_
_entity.id
_entity.type
_entity.pdbx_description
1 polymer ?
#
loop_
_entity_poly.entity_id
_entity_poly.type
_entity_poly.pdbx_seq_one_letter_code
_entity_poly.pdbx_strand_id
1 'polypeptide(L)'
;MLSERHTNKAIANWLARWLNNDVPQPTECVCDQSLALLSAIVQSFTQYSSLREYVNVCANLVRGELPITSQWLPKCFVRVDVAHFIKLACKWIPLKTVQKRVKEIILRTIGLLIKCQSFSDMHSLLSSLFIVLINETDGNDKETGIETICEKHKKYLIHAMSTGFVDFEDQFNEIIAMVENEEELQELIQGEYDQQLDGLDNIINPFQSWAEDIFIKSISSIQEGTGFNAMYLPTLVPNLIKCMKLLPLWSGLMIPIFGFGDETASSSAVESTFRKIKNITFKNIALPTNIEHFIEHHSASLKGTSLLRSSHYTPTSNANDLEKVIPVSTDDSINFFLLPIHHNNSDEPIDAFLVVSST
;
A
#
# COMPACT_ATOMS: atom_id res chain seq x y z
N MET A 1 7.89 13.72 -0.10
CA MET A 1 9.14 14.01 -0.86
C MET A 1 9.17 15.50 -1.20
N LEU A 2 10.27 16.21 -0.91
CA LEU A 2 10.47 17.58 -1.42
C LEU A 2 11.05 17.45 -2.84
N SER A 3 10.25 17.67 -3.87
CA SER A 3 10.75 17.69 -5.25
C SER A 3 10.11 18.82 -6.01
N GLU A 4 10.90 19.48 -6.87
CA GLU A 4 10.39 20.50 -7.79
C GLU A 4 9.46 19.92 -8.87
N ARG A 5 9.51 18.59 -9.11
CA ARG A 5 8.76 17.89 -10.18
C ARG A 5 8.45 16.44 -9.80
N HIS A 6 7.18 16.06 -9.82
CA HIS A 6 6.69 14.70 -9.53
C HIS A 6 6.61 13.80 -10.77
N THR A 7 7.64 13.83 -11.62
CA THR A 7 7.74 12.93 -12.79
C THR A 7 8.61 11.73 -12.47
N ASN A 8 8.35 10.57 -13.10
CA ASN A 8 9.16 9.36 -12.94
C ASN A 8 10.68 9.66 -13.03
N LYS A 9 11.12 10.35 -14.09
CA LYS A 9 12.55 10.69 -14.29
C LYS A 9 13.14 11.54 -13.16
N ALA A 10 12.38 12.51 -12.65
CA ALA A 10 12.85 13.37 -11.57
C ALA A 10 12.97 12.60 -10.25
N ILE A 11 11.96 11.77 -9.93
CA ILE A 11 11.94 10.92 -8.74
C ILE A 11 13.07 9.89 -8.81
N ALA A 12 13.22 9.20 -9.95
CA ALA A 12 14.27 8.19 -10.14
C ALA A 12 15.68 8.78 -10.00
N ASN A 13 15.92 9.99 -10.54
CA ASN A 13 17.19 10.70 -10.36
C ASN A 13 17.44 11.05 -8.89
N TRP A 14 16.40 11.50 -8.18
CA TRP A 14 16.50 11.79 -6.74
C TRP A 14 16.84 10.52 -5.93
N LEU A 15 16.16 9.41 -6.18
CA LEU A 15 16.42 8.11 -5.53
C LEU A 15 17.81 7.57 -5.89
N ALA A 16 18.25 7.70 -7.14
CA ALA A 16 19.59 7.28 -7.56
C ALA A 16 20.69 8.11 -6.88
N ARG A 17 20.48 9.44 -6.74
CA ARG A 17 21.39 10.29 -5.96
C ARG A 17 21.44 9.87 -4.50
N TRP A 18 20.30 9.47 -3.94
CA TRP A 18 20.24 8.99 -2.56
C TRP A 18 21.11 7.74 -2.35
N LEU A 19 21.07 6.76 -3.26
CA LEU A 19 21.95 5.59 -3.23
C LEU A 19 23.44 5.95 -3.40
N ASN A 20 23.74 6.97 -4.23
CA ASN A 20 25.12 7.44 -4.43
C ASN A 20 25.72 8.16 -3.20
N ASN A 21 24.93 8.41 -2.15
CA ASN A 21 25.40 8.99 -0.88
C ASN A 21 25.58 7.92 0.21
N ASP A 22 26.00 6.71 -0.17
CA ASP A 22 26.26 5.56 0.72
C ASP A 22 25.05 5.14 1.59
N VAL A 23 23.84 5.47 1.16
CA VAL A 23 22.62 5.02 1.84
C VAL A 23 22.31 3.58 1.43
N PRO A 24 22.08 2.66 2.39
CA PRO A 24 21.74 1.28 2.08
C PRO A 24 20.50 1.19 1.18
N GLN A 25 20.57 0.32 0.17
CA GLN A 25 19.43 0.03 -0.69
C GLN A 25 18.33 -0.65 0.15
N PRO A 26 17.07 -0.20 0.05
CA PRO A 26 15.99 -0.79 0.83
C PRO A 26 15.66 -2.20 0.34
N THR A 27 15.42 -3.11 1.29
CA THR A 27 14.95 -4.48 1.01
C THR A 27 13.45 -4.49 0.69
N GLU A 28 12.69 -3.57 1.28
CA GLU A 28 11.27 -3.32 0.99
C GLU A 28 11.02 -1.82 0.81
N CYS A 29 10.17 -1.48 -0.16
CA CYS A 29 9.68 -0.12 -0.34
C CYS A 29 8.15 -0.10 -0.41
N VAL A 30 7.53 0.64 0.50
CA VAL A 30 6.08 0.85 0.54
C VAL A 30 5.76 2.26 0.07
N CYS A 31 4.88 2.41 -0.91
CA CYS A 31 4.47 3.72 -1.36
C CYS A 31 3.00 3.81 -1.76
N ASP A 32 2.52 5.04 -1.97
CA ASP A 32 1.22 5.28 -2.58
C ASP A 32 1.14 4.67 -3.99
N GLN A 33 -0.08 4.54 -4.53
CA GLN A 33 -0.31 3.93 -5.85
C GLN A 33 0.04 4.86 -7.03
N SER A 34 0.94 5.83 -6.82
CA SER A 34 1.45 6.71 -7.87
C SER A 34 2.34 5.93 -8.84
N LEU A 35 1.91 5.79 -10.09
CA LEU A 35 2.67 5.05 -11.10
C LEU A 35 4.04 5.67 -11.41
N ALA A 36 4.16 7.00 -11.29
CA ALA A 36 5.43 7.69 -11.44
C ALA A 36 6.41 7.31 -10.32
N LEU A 37 5.92 7.24 -9.08
CA LEU A 37 6.69 6.85 -7.92
C LEU A 37 7.07 5.36 -7.98
N LEU A 38 6.12 4.47 -8.25
CA LEU A 38 6.35 3.05 -8.43
C LEU A 38 7.39 2.76 -9.52
N SER A 39 7.27 3.45 -10.67
CA SER A 39 8.24 3.28 -11.75
C SER A 39 9.63 3.76 -11.37
N ALA A 40 9.73 4.86 -10.62
CA ALA A 40 11.01 5.37 -10.15
C ALA A 40 11.66 4.44 -9.12
N ILE A 41 10.88 3.95 -8.15
CA ILE A 41 11.32 2.97 -7.15
C ILE A 41 11.85 1.72 -7.83
N VAL A 42 11.12 1.16 -8.80
CA VAL A 42 11.57 -0.02 -9.54
C VAL A 42 12.90 0.25 -10.25
N GLN A 43 13.02 1.38 -10.95
CA GLN A 43 14.25 1.73 -11.68
C GLN A 43 15.45 2.00 -10.75
N SER A 44 15.20 2.46 -9.53
CA SER A 44 16.26 2.82 -8.58
C SER A 44 16.66 1.68 -7.65
N PHE A 45 15.71 0.88 -7.16
CA PHE A 45 15.95 -0.14 -6.13
C PHE A 45 15.80 -1.56 -6.61
N THR A 46 15.60 -1.80 -7.90
CA THR A 46 15.61 -3.16 -8.45
C THR A 46 16.59 -3.26 -9.60
N GLN A 47 16.83 -4.47 -10.08
CA GLN A 47 17.60 -4.73 -11.29
C GLN A 47 16.82 -4.47 -12.59
N TYR A 48 15.54 -4.07 -12.50
CA TYR A 48 14.66 -3.94 -13.66
C TYR A 48 14.57 -2.50 -14.17
N SER A 49 14.49 -2.38 -15.49
CA SER A 49 14.49 -1.09 -16.18
C SER A 49 13.11 -0.39 -16.16
N SER A 50 12.06 -1.13 -15.82
CA SER A 50 10.69 -0.63 -15.84
C SER A 50 9.78 -1.38 -14.88
N LEU A 51 8.74 -0.70 -14.38
CA LEU A 51 7.67 -1.30 -13.60
C LEU A 51 7.02 -2.50 -14.31
N ARG A 52 6.88 -2.41 -15.63
CA ARG A 52 6.37 -3.50 -16.47
C ARG A 52 7.23 -4.75 -16.37
N GLU A 53 8.55 -4.59 -16.50
CA GLU A 53 9.49 -5.71 -16.42
C GLU A 53 9.46 -6.35 -15.03
N TYR A 54 9.40 -5.53 -13.97
CA TYR A 54 9.21 -6.00 -12.59
C TYR A 54 7.93 -6.84 -12.45
N VAL A 55 6.78 -6.34 -12.91
CA VAL A 55 5.49 -7.07 -12.84
C VAL A 55 5.55 -8.39 -13.61
N ASN A 56 6.16 -8.41 -14.80
CA ASN A 56 6.31 -9.63 -15.60
C ASN A 56 7.16 -10.68 -14.89
N VAL A 57 8.26 -10.27 -14.26
CA VAL A 57 9.09 -11.21 -13.50
C VAL A 57 8.34 -11.73 -12.28
N CYS A 58 7.61 -10.87 -11.56
CA CYS A 58 6.74 -11.32 -10.47
C CYS A 58 5.72 -12.37 -10.93
N ALA A 59 5.10 -12.18 -12.10
CA ALA A 59 4.17 -13.16 -12.68
C ALA A 59 4.84 -14.50 -12.94
N ASN A 60 6.03 -14.50 -13.55
CA ASN A 60 6.76 -15.72 -13.85
C ASN A 60 7.22 -16.45 -12.57
N LEU A 61 7.62 -15.71 -11.54
CA LEU A 61 7.98 -16.28 -10.24
C LEU A 61 6.77 -16.94 -9.56
N VAL A 62 5.62 -16.26 -9.54
CA VAL A 62 4.37 -16.80 -8.97
C VAL A 62 3.91 -18.06 -9.68
N ARG A 63 4.09 -18.12 -11.00
CA ARG A 63 3.72 -19.30 -11.83
C ARG A 63 4.75 -20.43 -11.78
N GLY A 64 5.88 -20.23 -11.11
CA GLY A 64 6.99 -21.19 -11.10
C GLY A 64 7.71 -21.33 -12.46
N GLU A 65 7.53 -20.37 -13.36
CA GLU A 65 8.21 -20.31 -14.66
C GLU A 65 9.66 -19.82 -14.53
N LEU A 66 9.96 -19.08 -13.46
CA LEU A 66 11.32 -18.68 -13.09
C LEU A 66 11.71 -19.25 -11.72
N PRO A 67 12.99 -19.64 -11.54
CA PRO A 67 13.48 -20.09 -10.25
C PRO A 67 13.67 -18.89 -9.30
N ILE A 68 13.43 -19.13 -8.01
CA ILE A 68 13.66 -18.14 -6.94
C ILE A 68 15.16 -18.08 -6.64
N THR A 69 15.90 -17.30 -7.42
CA THR A 69 17.34 -17.05 -7.25
C THR A 69 17.63 -15.56 -7.22
N SER A 70 18.80 -15.17 -6.69
CA SER A 70 19.23 -13.76 -6.62
C SER A 70 19.30 -13.03 -7.98
N GLN A 71 19.29 -13.77 -9.09
CA GLN A 71 19.24 -13.22 -10.43
C GLN A 71 17.84 -12.72 -10.80
N TRP A 72 16.80 -13.46 -10.41
CA TRP A 72 15.41 -13.22 -10.82
C TRP A 72 14.55 -12.62 -9.71
N LEU A 73 14.87 -12.87 -8.44
CA LEU A 73 14.17 -12.23 -7.35
C LEU A 73 14.51 -10.73 -7.36
N PRO A 74 13.51 -9.82 -7.40
CA PRO A 74 13.79 -8.40 -7.35
C PRO A 74 14.58 -8.04 -6.09
N LYS A 75 15.61 -7.18 -6.23
CA LYS A 75 16.45 -6.76 -5.09
C LYS A 75 15.71 -5.96 -4.02
N CYS A 76 14.56 -5.38 -4.36
CA CYS A 76 13.70 -4.65 -3.46
C CYS A 76 12.26 -5.11 -3.67
N PHE A 77 11.56 -5.42 -2.58
CA PHE A 77 10.15 -5.72 -2.58
C PHE A 77 9.34 -4.42 -2.64
N VAL A 78 8.83 -4.09 -3.83
CA VAL A 78 8.04 -2.88 -4.07
C VAL A 78 6.56 -3.17 -3.77
N ARG A 79 5.97 -2.41 -2.86
CA ARG A 79 4.61 -2.59 -2.36
C ARG A 79 3.82 -1.29 -2.37
N VAL A 80 2.50 -1.42 -2.53
CA VAL A 80 1.55 -0.32 -2.43
C VAL A 80 0.97 -0.28 -1.03
N ASP A 81 0.83 0.92 -0.48
CA ASP A 81 0.12 1.16 0.76
C ASP A 81 -1.32 0.67 0.67
N VAL A 82 -1.69 -0.23 1.59
CA VAL A 82 -3.00 -0.87 1.61
C VAL A 82 -4.14 0.13 1.85
N ALA A 83 -3.94 1.13 2.72
CA ALA A 83 -4.94 2.16 2.94
C ALA A 83 -5.14 3.00 1.68
N HIS A 84 -4.07 3.31 0.94
CA HIS A 84 -4.17 4.01 -0.33
C HIS A 84 -4.96 3.20 -1.37
N PHE A 85 -4.67 1.91 -1.49
CA PHE A 85 -5.39 1.02 -2.41
C PHE A 85 -6.87 0.87 -2.04
N ILE A 86 -7.20 0.70 -0.75
CA ILE A 86 -8.60 0.60 -0.30
C ILE A 86 -9.33 1.93 -0.51
N LYS A 87 -8.69 3.07 -0.25
CA LYS A 87 -9.25 4.39 -0.55
C LYS A 87 -9.60 4.52 -2.04
N LEU A 88 -8.74 4.02 -2.93
CA LEU A 88 -9.03 3.96 -4.36
C LEU A 88 -10.25 3.05 -4.66
N ALA A 89 -10.26 1.83 -4.11
CA ALA A 89 -11.35 0.88 -4.32
C ALA A 89 -12.71 1.43 -3.84
N CYS A 90 -12.75 2.06 -2.66
CA CYS A 90 -13.93 2.71 -2.11
C CYS A 90 -14.51 3.83 -3.00
N LYS A 91 -13.68 4.41 -3.87
CA LYS A 91 -14.04 5.52 -4.77
C LYS A 91 -14.53 5.06 -6.14
N TRP A 92 -14.49 3.76 -6.46
CA TRP A 92 -14.99 3.25 -7.74
C TRP A 92 -16.46 3.59 -7.95
N ILE A 93 -16.76 4.17 -9.12
CA ILE A 93 -18.10 4.67 -9.49
C ILE A 93 -19.19 3.60 -9.29
N PRO A 94 -19.01 2.32 -9.71
CA PRO A 94 -20.03 1.27 -9.52
C PRO A 94 -20.43 1.03 -8.07
N LEU A 95 -19.56 1.31 -7.08
CA LEU A 95 -19.86 1.07 -5.66
C LEU A 95 -20.67 2.19 -5.01
N LYS A 96 -20.86 3.34 -5.67
CA LYS A 96 -21.56 4.48 -5.08
C LYS A 96 -23.07 4.30 -5.01
N THR A 97 -23.64 3.59 -5.98
CA THR A 97 -25.10 3.39 -6.10
C THR A 97 -25.60 2.16 -5.36
N VAL A 98 -24.68 1.40 -4.77
CA VAL A 98 -24.93 0.11 -4.13
C VAL A 98 -25.27 0.31 -2.66
N GLN A 99 -26.16 -0.54 -2.13
CA GLN A 99 -26.51 -0.51 -0.71
C GLN A 99 -25.26 -0.69 0.17
N LYS A 100 -25.17 0.05 1.28
CA LYS A 100 -24.00 0.07 2.17
C LYS A 100 -23.50 -1.33 2.54
N ARG A 101 -24.40 -2.21 2.96
CA ARG A 101 -24.06 -3.59 3.35
C ARG A 101 -23.47 -4.42 2.20
N VAL A 102 -23.97 -4.23 0.97
CA VAL A 102 -23.46 -4.92 -0.22
C VAL A 102 -22.08 -4.38 -0.58
N LYS A 103 -21.91 -3.04 -0.52
CA LYS A 103 -20.61 -2.38 -0.69
C LYS A 103 -19.58 -2.90 0.31
N GLU A 104 -19.94 -3.03 1.59
CA GLU A 104 -19.07 -3.58 2.63
C GLU A 104 -18.64 -5.02 2.33
N ILE A 105 -19.55 -5.88 1.89
CA ILE A 105 -19.23 -7.27 1.51
C ILE A 105 -18.21 -7.31 0.36
N ILE A 106 -18.43 -6.50 -0.68
CA ILE A 106 -17.52 -6.44 -1.83
C ILE A 106 -16.14 -5.92 -1.40
N LEU A 107 -16.11 -4.82 -0.64
CA LEU A 107 -14.86 -4.24 -0.15
C LEU A 107 -14.10 -5.20 0.78
N ARG A 108 -14.79 -5.92 1.67
CA ARG A 108 -14.17 -6.94 2.53
C ARG A 108 -13.60 -8.09 1.71
N THR A 109 -14.27 -8.49 0.63
CA THR A 109 -13.73 -9.49 -0.31
C THR A 109 -12.45 -8.98 -0.98
N ILE A 110 -12.39 -7.70 -1.36
CA ILE A 110 -11.16 -7.07 -1.86
C ILE A 110 -10.07 -7.07 -0.80
N GLY A 111 -10.40 -6.78 0.47
CA GLY A 111 -9.42 -6.86 1.55
C GLY A 111 -8.91 -8.29 1.80
N LEU A 112 -9.71 -9.34 1.58
CA LEU A 112 -9.21 -10.71 1.55
C LEU A 112 -8.22 -10.95 0.40
N LEU A 113 -8.49 -10.41 -0.79
CA LEU A 113 -7.56 -10.50 -1.93
C LEU A 113 -6.23 -9.81 -1.64
N ILE A 114 -6.24 -8.69 -0.91
CA ILE A 114 -5.01 -8.00 -0.46
C ILE A 114 -4.17 -8.94 0.42
N LYS A 115 -4.80 -9.69 1.32
CA LYS A 115 -4.09 -10.61 2.23
C LYS A 115 -3.67 -11.94 1.61
N CYS A 116 -4.15 -12.28 0.42
CA CYS A 116 -3.85 -13.57 -0.20
C CYS A 116 -2.36 -13.74 -0.50
N GLN A 117 -1.77 -14.78 0.07
CA GLN A 117 -0.39 -15.21 -0.20
C GLN A 117 -0.30 -16.42 -1.14
N SER A 118 -1.45 -17.02 -1.47
CA SER A 118 -1.57 -18.17 -2.37
C SER A 118 -2.22 -17.74 -3.68
N PHE A 119 -1.56 -18.05 -4.79
CA PHE A 119 -2.10 -17.79 -6.12
C PHE A 119 -3.40 -18.57 -6.38
N SER A 120 -3.51 -19.79 -5.81
CA SER A 120 -4.71 -20.64 -5.92
C SER A 120 -5.89 -20.06 -5.14
N ASP A 121 -5.64 -19.57 -3.92
CA ASP A 121 -6.70 -19.01 -3.08
C ASP A 121 -7.21 -17.70 -3.67
N MET A 122 -6.29 -16.91 -4.19
CA MET A 122 -6.60 -15.67 -4.91
C MET A 122 -7.44 -15.94 -6.16
N HIS A 123 -7.09 -16.96 -6.96
CA HIS A 123 -7.92 -17.40 -8.09
C HIS A 123 -9.34 -17.76 -7.63
N SER A 124 -9.45 -18.53 -6.54
CA SER A 124 -10.75 -18.98 -6.01
C SER A 124 -11.62 -17.83 -5.51
N LEU A 125 -11.02 -16.86 -4.81
CA LEU A 125 -11.71 -15.66 -4.34
C LEU A 125 -12.13 -14.75 -5.50
N LEU A 126 -11.23 -14.46 -6.44
CA LEU A 126 -11.53 -13.61 -7.59
C LEU A 126 -12.60 -14.23 -8.50
N SER A 127 -12.52 -15.55 -8.75
CA SER A 127 -13.53 -16.28 -9.50
C SER A 127 -14.89 -16.24 -8.82
N SER A 128 -14.92 -16.46 -7.50
CA SER A 128 -16.16 -16.37 -6.72
C SER A 128 -16.77 -14.97 -6.77
N LEU A 129 -15.94 -13.94 -6.67
CA LEU A 129 -16.38 -12.55 -6.78
C LEU A 129 -16.96 -12.26 -8.18
N PHE A 130 -16.30 -12.66 -9.27
CA PHE A 130 -16.84 -12.45 -10.61
C PHE A 130 -18.17 -13.18 -10.83
N ILE A 131 -18.27 -14.46 -10.44
CA ILE A 131 -19.51 -15.23 -10.57
C ILE A 131 -20.67 -14.50 -9.86
N VAL A 132 -20.43 -14.03 -8.64
CA VAL A 132 -21.45 -13.31 -7.86
C VAL A 132 -21.79 -11.95 -8.48
N LEU A 133 -20.82 -11.22 -9.04
CA LEU A 133 -21.09 -9.89 -9.62
C LEU A 133 -21.90 -9.95 -10.93
N ILE A 134 -21.80 -11.04 -11.70
CA ILE A 134 -22.43 -11.13 -13.05
C ILE A 134 -23.74 -11.91 -13.11
N ASN A 135 -24.11 -12.60 -12.03
CA ASN A 135 -25.37 -13.34 -11.98
C ASN A 135 -26.47 -12.46 -11.40
N GLU A 136 -27.54 -12.20 -12.16
CA GLU A 136 -28.69 -11.41 -11.71
C GLU A 136 -29.50 -12.09 -10.60
N THR A 137 -29.44 -13.41 -10.56
CA THR A 137 -30.24 -14.24 -9.66
C THR A 137 -29.38 -15.25 -8.91
N ASP A 138 -29.83 -15.65 -7.73
CA ASP A 138 -29.18 -16.60 -6.83
C ASP A 138 -30.20 -17.57 -6.19
N GLY A 139 -29.80 -18.31 -5.16
CA GLY A 139 -30.61 -19.35 -4.55
C GLY A 139 -30.60 -20.67 -5.34
N ASN A 140 -31.77 -21.29 -5.49
CA ASN A 140 -31.90 -22.58 -6.16
C ASN A 140 -32.27 -22.39 -7.63
N ASP A 141 -31.77 -23.27 -8.47
CA ASP A 141 -32.13 -23.36 -9.88
C ASP A 141 -33.62 -23.72 -10.01
N LYS A 142 -34.33 -23.01 -10.88
CA LYS A 142 -35.79 -23.14 -10.99
C LYS A 142 -36.26 -24.50 -11.53
N GLU A 143 -35.43 -25.16 -12.34
CA GLU A 143 -35.80 -26.40 -13.02
C GLU A 143 -35.41 -27.63 -12.19
N THR A 144 -34.21 -27.61 -11.62
CA THR A 144 -33.62 -28.73 -10.90
C THR A 144 -33.86 -28.66 -9.40
N GLY A 145 -34.15 -27.48 -8.85
CA GLY A 145 -34.26 -27.23 -7.41
C GLY A 145 -32.93 -27.31 -6.66
N ILE A 146 -31.80 -27.48 -7.37
CA ILE A 146 -30.46 -27.57 -6.80
C ILE A 146 -29.90 -26.16 -6.63
N GLU A 147 -29.07 -25.96 -5.62
CA GLU A 147 -28.38 -24.68 -5.40
C GLU A 147 -27.55 -24.26 -6.63
N THR A 148 -27.81 -23.03 -7.11
CA THR A 148 -27.11 -22.41 -8.25
C THR A 148 -25.62 -22.25 -7.95
N ILE A 149 -24.82 -22.12 -9.01
CA ILE A 149 -23.38 -21.81 -8.88
C ILE A 149 -23.21 -20.45 -8.17
N CYS A 150 -24.02 -19.45 -8.49
CA CYS A 150 -23.97 -18.14 -7.83
C CYS A 150 -24.17 -18.24 -6.31
N GLU A 151 -25.17 -18.99 -5.85
CA GLU A 151 -25.43 -19.15 -4.41
C GLU A 151 -24.28 -19.84 -3.67
N LYS A 152 -23.67 -20.87 -4.27
CA LYS A 152 -22.48 -21.54 -3.72
C LYS A 152 -21.32 -20.57 -3.51
N HIS A 153 -21.00 -19.79 -4.55
CA HIS A 153 -19.91 -18.82 -4.48
C HIS A 153 -20.22 -17.67 -3.53
N LYS A 154 -21.47 -17.22 -3.45
CA LYS A 154 -21.94 -16.25 -2.45
C LYS A 154 -21.73 -16.76 -1.02
N LYS A 155 -22.12 -17.99 -0.72
CA LYS A 155 -21.89 -18.61 0.60
C LYS A 155 -20.41 -18.75 0.92
N TYR A 156 -19.60 -19.14 -0.06
CA TYR A 156 -18.14 -19.19 0.08
C TYR A 156 -17.56 -17.82 0.46
N LEU A 157 -17.93 -16.75 -0.24
CA LEU A 157 -17.44 -15.39 0.07
C LEU A 157 -17.84 -14.96 1.49
N ILE A 158 -19.10 -15.20 1.88
CA ILE A 158 -19.60 -14.86 3.23
C ILE A 158 -18.81 -15.62 4.31
N HIS A 159 -18.54 -16.90 4.08
CA HIS A 159 -17.76 -17.73 4.99
C HIS A 159 -16.30 -17.27 5.07
N ALA A 160 -15.67 -16.96 3.94
CA ALA A 160 -14.30 -16.47 3.86
C ALA A 160 -14.12 -15.14 4.62
N MET A 161 -15.08 -14.22 4.51
CA MET A 161 -15.05 -12.95 5.26
C MET A 161 -15.17 -13.16 6.77
N SER A 162 -15.91 -14.19 7.20
CA SER A 162 -16.13 -14.46 8.62
C SER A 162 -14.92 -15.10 9.30
N THR A 163 -13.98 -15.66 8.51
CA THR A 163 -12.83 -16.42 9.02
C THR A 163 -11.49 -15.74 8.75
N GLY A 164 -11.32 -15.07 7.60
CA GLY A 164 -10.04 -14.50 7.17
C GLY A 164 -9.85 -13.00 7.41
N PHE A 165 -10.86 -12.30 7.92
CA PHE A 165 -10.85 -10.82 7.99
C PHE A 165 -10.63 -10.22 9.39
N VAL A 166 -10.58 -11.05 10.44
CA VAL A 166 -10.68 -10.60 11.84
C VAL A 166 -9.59 -9.59 12.22
N ASP A 167 -8.33 -9.87 11.93
CA ASP A 167 -7.21 -9.01 12.38
C ASP A 167 -7.09 -7.67 11.62
N PHE A 168 -7.73 -7.57 10.45
CA PHE A 168 -7.70 -6.37 9.61
C PHE A 168 -8.98 -5.55 9.71
N GLU A 169 -10.00 -6.05 10.41
CA GLU A 169 -11.34 -5.48 10.43
C GLU A 169 -11.36 -4.04 10.97
N ASP A 170 -10.66 -3.77 12.06
CA ASP A 170 -10.66 -2.43 12.68
C ASP A 170 -10.00 -1.37 11.78
N GLN A 171 -8.80 -1.67 11.25
CA GLN A 171 -8.09 -0.77 10.33
C GLN A 171 -8.91 -0.53 9.06
N PHE A 172 -9.53 -1.60 8.54
CA PHE A 172 -10.36 -1.52 7.35
C PHE A 172 -11.59 -0.65 7.56
N ASN A 173 -12.28 -0.83 8.68
CA ASN A 173 -13.46 -0.05 9.03
C ASN A 173 -13.10 1.43 9.21
N GLU A 174 -11.94 1.74 9.80
CA GLU A 174 -11.43 3.11 9.90
C GLU A 174 -11.21 3.74 8.52
N ILE A 175 -10.56 3.01 7.60
CA ILE A 175 -10.31 3.49 6.23
C ILE A 175 -11.64 3.77 5.50
N ILE A 176 -12.61 2.87 5.60
CA ILE A 176 -13.94 3.07 4.99
C ILE A 176 -14.62 4.32 5.55
N ALA A 177 -14.63 4.47 6.89
CA ALA A 177 -15.24 5.61 7.54
C ALA A 177 -14.57 6.94 7.14
N MET A 178 -13.24 6.95 6.93
CA MET A 178 -12.54 8.13 6.43
C MET A 178 -12.99 8.50 5.00
N VAL A 179 -13.10 7.53 4.10
CA VAL A 179 -13.48 7.77 2.71
C VAL A 179 -14.93 8.26 2.58
N GLU A 180 -15.84 7.74 3.42
CA GLU A 180 -17.24 8.21 3.43
C GLU A 180 -17.36 9.70 3.80
N ASN A 181 -16.38 10.27 4.50
CA ASN A 181 -16.37 11.67 4.91
C ASN A 181 -15.61 12.62 3.95
N GLU A 182 -14.83 12.09 2.99
CA GLU A 182 -14.06 12.87 2.00
C GLU A 182 -14.82 12.96 0.67
N GLU A 183 -15.74 13.93 0.55
CA GLU A 183 -16.59 14.08 -0.65
C GLU A 183 -15.96 14.78 -1.87
N GLU A 184 -14.70 15.27 -1.85
CA GLU A 184 -14.21 16.15 -2.92
C GLU A 184 -13.15 15.58 -3.90
N LEU A 185 -13.35 15.93 -5.18
CA LEU A 185 -12.51 15.80 -6.39
C LEU A 185 -12.27 14.38 -6.98
N GLN A 186 -13.35 13.59 -7.10
CA GLN A 186 -13.27 12.15 -7.38
C GLN A 186 -13.15 11.75 -8.86
N GLU A 187 -13.75 12.49 -9.80
CA GLU A 187 -13.66 12.17 -11.24
C GLU A 187 -12.26 12.45 -11.81
N LEU A 188 -11.58 13.47 -11.31
CA LEU A 188 -10.20 13.80 -11.69
C LEU A 188 -9.21 12.73 -11.22
N ILE A 189 -9.35 12.21 -10.00
CA ILE A 189 -8.46 11.15 -9.46
C ILE A 189 -8.64 9.83 -10.21
N GLN A 190 -9.89 9.41 -10.47
CA GLN A 190 -10.15 8.19 -11.24
C GLN A 190 -9.71 8.35 -12.70
N GLY A 191 -9.99 9.50 -13.33
CA GLY A 191 -9.54 9.80 -14.68
C GLY A 191 -8.01 9.88 -14.81
N GLU A 192 -7.32 10.42 -13.81
CA GLU A 192 -5.86 10.44 -13.74
C GLU A 192 -5.28 9.03 -13.56
N TYR A 193 -5.85 8.24 -12.64
CA TYR A 193 -5.48 6.82 -12.48
C TYR A 193 -5.69 6.05 -13.78
N ASP A 194 -6.80 6.31 -14.47
CA ASP A 194 -7.14 5.64 -15.70
C ASP A 194 -6.14 5.99 -16.81
N GLN A 195 -5.82 7.27 -17.00
CA GLN A 195 -4.81 7.73 -17.96
C GLN A 195 -3.39 7.23 -17.64
N GLN A 196 -3.04 7.12 -16.36
CA GLN A 196 -1.70 6.67 -15.96
C GLN A 196 -1.51 5.17 -16.21
N LEU A 197 -2.53 4.33 -15.95
CA LEU A 197 -2.49 2.89 -16.21
C LEU A 197 -2.45 2.54 -17.70
N ASP A 198 -2.95 3.42 -18.56
CA ASP A 198 -2.90 3.23 -20.01
C ASP A 198 -1.45 3.28 -20.54
N GLY A 199 -0.52 3.89 -19.78
CA GLY A 199 0.92 3.85 -20.06
C GLY A 199 1.55 2.45 -20.00
N LEU A 200 0.84 1.44 -19.49
CA LEU A 200 1.26 0.04 -19.47
C LEU A 200 0.74 -0.79 -20.66
N ASP A 201 -0.10 -0.21 -21.54
CA ASP A 201 -0.94 -0.97 -22.49
C ASP A 201 -0.25 -1.48 -23.76
N ASN A 202 1.02 -1.14 -23.99
CA ASN A 202 1.69 -1.51 -25.25
C ASN A 202 2.04 -3.01 -25.36
N ILE A 203 1.87 -3.80 -24.29
CA ILE A 203 2.04 -5.27 -24.23
C ILE A 203 1.04 -5.85 -23.22
N ILE A 204 0.54 -7.07 -23.48
CA ILE A 204 -0.37 -7.83 -22.62
C ILE A 204 0.19 -7.96 -21.18
N ASN A 205 -0.52 -7.41 -20.18
CA ASN A 205 -0.16 -7.57 -18.76
C ASN A 205 -0.59 -8.97 -18.27
N PRO A 206 0.31 -9.78 -17.68
CA PRO A 206 0.04 -11.17 -17.36
C PRO A 206 -1.03 -11.38 -16.29
N PHE A 207 -1.17 -10.45 -15.34
CA PHE A 207 -2.18 -10.54 -14.28
C PHE A 207 -3.54 -10.01 -14.74
N GLN A 208 -3.54 -8.99 -15.61
CA GLN A 208 -4.77 -8.54 -16.25
C GLN A 208 -5.36 -9.66 -17.11
N SER A 209 -4.57 -10.27 -18.00
CA SER A 209 -5.07 -11.37 -18.85
C SER A 209 -5.49 -12.58 -18.05
N TRP A 210 -4.78 -12.89 -16.96
CA TRP A 210 -5.23 -13.92 -16.03
C TRP A 210 -6.60 -13.61 -15.41
N ALA A 211 -6.85 -12.36 -15.02
CA ALA A 211 -8.15 -11.94 -14.49
C ALA A 211 -9.25 -11.95 -15.58
N GLU A 212 -8.93 -11.54 -16.80
CA GLU A 212 -9.82 -11.63 -17.96
C GLU A 212 -10.20 -13.09 -18.26
N ASP A 213 -9.24 -14.02 -18.20
CA ASP A 213 -9.49 -15.46 -18.38
C ASP A 213 -10.43 -16.01 -17.30
N ILE A 214 -10.27 -15.60 -16.04
CA ILE A 214 -11.17 -15.99 -14.95
C ILE A 214 -12.57 -15.42 -15.21
N PHE A 215 -12.67 -14.16 -15.63
CA PHE A 215 -13.93 -13.53 -15.95
C PHE A 215 -14.66 -14.24 -17.11
N ILE A 216 -13.96 -14.54 -18.20
CA ILE A 216 -14.51 -15.28 -19.36
C ILE A 216 -15.07 -16.63 -18.91
N LYS A 217 -14.33 -17.37 -18.07
CA LYS A 217 -14.82 -18.63 -17.49
C LYS A 217 -16.05 -18.42 -16.61
N SER A 218 -16.10 -17.34 -15.85
CA SER A 218 -17.22 -17.02 -14.95
C SER A 218 -18.52 -16.78 -15.72
N ILE A 219 -18.47 -16.22 -16.93
CA ILE A 219 -19.66 -16.01 -17.79
C ILE A 219 -20.39 -17.33 -18.07
N SER A 220 -19.67 -18.45 -18.19
CA SER A 220 -20.29 -19.77 -18.39
C SER A 220 -21.10 -20.27 -17.20
N SER A 221 -21.00 -19.60 -16.05
CA SER A 221 -21.72 -19.92 -14.82
C SER A 221 -23.02 -19.13 -14.65
N ILE A 222 -23.43 -18.33 -15.64
CA ILE A 222 -24.69 -17.56 -15.59
C ILE A 222 -25.88 -18.51 -15.63
N GLN A 223 -26.73 -18.44 -14.60
CA GLN A 223 -27.90 -19.31 -14.41
C GLN A 223 -29.08 -18.53 -13.82
N GLU A 224 -30.30 -19.00 -14.07
CA GLU A 224 -31.51 -18.45 -13.44
C GLU A 224 -31.84 -19.14 -12.11
N GLY A 225 -31.71 -18.39 -11.03
CA GLY A 225 -32.10 -18.78 -9.68
C GLY A 225 -33.48 -18.28 -9.26
N THR A 226 -33.94 -18.78 -8.12
CA THR A 226 -35.21 -18.39 -7.48
C THR A 226 -35.16 -17.01 -6.80
N GLY A 227 -33.97 -16.53 -6.43
CA GLY A 227 -33.76 -15.29 -5.68
C GLY A 227 -33.12 -14.19 -6.53
N PHE A 228 -33.33 -12.93 -6.15
CA PHE A 228 -32.58 -11.81 -6.73
C PHE A 228 -31.23 -11.66 -6.01
N ASN A 229 -30.16 -11.61 -6.79
CA ASN A 229 -28.84 -11.42 -6.23
C ASN A 229 -28.58 -9.94 -5.92
N ALA A 230 -28.58 -9.60 -4.62
CA ALA A 230 -28.30 -8.24 -4.16
C ALA A 230 -26.87 -7.75 -4.47
N MET A 231 -25.94 -8.66 -4.79
CA MET A 231 -24.56 -8.36 -5.17
C MET A 231 -24.34 -8.25 -6.68
N TYR A 232 -25.40 -8.37 -7.50
CA TYR A 232 -25.28 -8.20 -8.95
C TYR A 232 -24.78 -6.78 -9.28
N LEU A 233 -23.57 -6.69 -9.83
CA LEU A 233 -22.89 -5.44 -10.15
C LEU A 233 -21.83 -5.69 -11.24
N PRO A 234 -22.25 -6.04 -12.47
CA PRO A 234 -21.32 -6.35 -13.56
C PRO A 234 -20.46 -5.15 -13.97
N THR A 235 -20.94 -3.93 -13.73
CA THR A 235 -20.21 -2.68 -14.01
C THR A 235 -18.94 -2.51 -13.16
N LEU A 236 -18.79 -3.26 -12.07
CA LEU A 236 -17.58 -3.28 -11.25
C LEU A 236 -16.44 -4.13 -11.83
N VAL A 237 -16.76 -5.12 -12.66
CA VAL A 237 -15.78 -6.07 -13.21
C VAL A 237 -14.60 -5.37 -13.92
N PRO A 238 -14.81 -4.34 -14.76
CA PRO A 238 -13.70 -3.65 -15.42
C PRO A 238 -12.71 -3.02 -14.42
N ASN A 239 -13.18 -2.45 -13.31
CA ASN A 239 -12.32 -1.89 -12.28
C ASN A 239 -11.48 -2.97 -11.59
N LEU A 240 -12.08 -4.12 -11.30
CA LEU A 240 -11.38 -5.27 -10.71
C LEU A 240 -10.31 -5.79 -11.66
N ILE A 241 -10.62 -6.04 -12.94
CA ILE A 241 -9.64 -6.48 -13.93
C ILE A 241 -8.50 -5.46 -14.07
N LYS A 242 -8.84 -4.16 -14.12
CA LYS A 242 -7.86 -3.08 -14.28
C LYS A 242 -6.88 -3.02 -13.11
N CYS A 243 -7.33 -3.19 -11.86
CA CYS A 243 -6.43 -3.14 -10.71
C CYS A 243 -5.50 -4.36 -10.61
N MET A 244 -5.86 -5.50 -11.21
CA MET A 244 -4.99 -6.69 -11.27
C MET A 244 -3.69 -6.43 -12.03
N LYS A 245 -3.60 -5.40 -12.87
CA LYS A 245 -2.34 -4.99 -13.54
C LYS A 245 -1.16 -4.84 -12.56
N LEU A 246 -1.45 -4.42 -11.32
CA LEU A 246 -0.46 -4.18 -10.26
C LEU A 246 -0.61 -5.17 -9.09
N LEU A 247 -1.27 -6.31 -9.30
CA LEU A 247 -1.52 -7.33 -8.30
C LEU A 247 -0.33 -7.65 -7.38
N PRO A 248 0.89 -7.91 -7.90
CA PRO A 248 2.03 -8.26 -7.04
C PRO A 248 2.51 -7.12 -6.12
N LEU A 249 2.03 -5.88 -6.31
CA LEU A 249 2.44 -4.73 -5.51
C LEU A 249 1.45 -4.46 -4.36
N TRP A 250 0.14 -4.58 -4.59
CA TRP A 250 -0.87 -4.25 -3.58
C TRP A 250 -1.35 -5.47 -2.77
N SER A 251 -1.01 -6.70 -3.19
CA SER A 251 -1.37 -7.93 -2.48
C SER A 251 -0.18 -8.58 -1.77
N GLY A 252 -0.48 -9.49 -0.85
CA GLY A 252 0.48 -10.36 -0.15
C GLY A 252 1.04 -11.50 -1.00
N LEU A 253 0.68 -11.59 -2.29
CA LEU A 253 1.03 -12.72 -3.16
C LEU A 253 2.53 -12.98 -3.25
N MET A 254 3.32 -11.92 -3.18
CA MET A 254 4.78 -11.99 -3.28
C MET A 254 5.49 -12.29 -1.95
N ILE A 255 4.79 -12.21 -0.80
CA ILE A 255 5.41 -12.42 0.53
C ILE A 255 6.11 -13.79 0.62
N PRO A 256 5.50 -14.92 0.23
CA PRO A 256 6.18 -16.21 0.30
C PRO A 256 7.36 -16.34 -0.68
N ILE A 257 7.38 -15.54 -1.75
CA ILE A 257 8.44 -15.55 -2.76
C ILE A 257 9.67 -14.78 -2.27
N PHE A 258 9.45 -13.64 -1.60
CA PHE A 258 10.52 -12.86 -0.98
C PHE A 258 10.99 -13.45 0.35
N GLY A 259 10.10 -14.13 1.09
CA GLY A 259 10.37 -14.72 2.39
C GLY A 259 10.29 -13.73 3.56
N PHE A 260 9.83 -12.50 3.32
CA PHE A 260 9.66 -11.45 4.32
C PHE A 260 8.54 -10.47 3.92
N GLY A 261 8.17 -9.60 4.86
CA GLY A 261 7.14 -8.57 4.69
C GLY A 261 5.84 -8.91 5.43
N ASP A 262 5.17 -7.87 5.94
CA ASP A 262 3.89 -8.01 6.65
C ASP A 262 2.75 -8.38 5.69
N GLU A 263 1.67 -8.99 6.19
CA GLU A 263 0.48 -9.34 5.37
C GLU A 263 -0.11 -8.12 4.65
N THR A 264 -0.05 -6.95 5.28
CA THR A 264 -0.48 -5.67 4.73
C THR A 264 0.66 -4.66 4.80
N ALA A 265 0.93 -3.98 3.68
CA ALA A 265 1.92 -2.90 3.65
C ALA A 265 1.28 -1.58 4.11
N SER A 266 1.90 -0.89 5.07
CA SER A 266 1.38 0.37 5.61
C SER A 266 2.46 1.44 5.69
N SER A 267 2.08 2.66 5.28
CA SER A 267 2.86 3.88 5.44
C SER A 267 2.43 4.73 6.63
N SER A 268 1.50 4.25 7.48
CA SER A 268 0.86 5.03 8.55
C SER A 268 1.85 5.71 9.51
N ALA A 269 3.00 5.10 9.79
CA ALA A 269 4.05 5.71 10.62
C ALA A 269 4.62 6.99 9.97
N VAL A 270 4.84 6.95 8.66
CA VAL A 270 5.32 8.09 7.87
C VAL A 270 4.22 9.12 7.67
N GLU A 271 3.00 8.70 7.32
CA GLU A 271 1.85 9.60 7.21
C GLU A 271 1.58 10.35 8.51
N SER A 272 1.63 9.67 9.66
CA SER A 272 1.48 10.29 10.98
C SER A 272 2.53 11.37 11.22
N THR A 273 3.78 11.12 10.79
CA THR A 273 4.86 12.09 10.88
C THR A 273 4.60 13.29 9.95
N PHE A 274 4.20 13.07 8.70
CA PHE A 274 3.81 14.14 7.79
C PHE A 274 2.60 14.94 8.27
N ARG A 275 1.61 14.27 8.87
CA ARG A 275 0.44 14.91 9.48
C ARG A 275 0.85 15.83 10.62
N LYS A 276 1.79 15.41 11.47
CA LYS A 276 2.36 16.26 12.53
C LYS A 276 3.07 17.47 11.92
N ILE A 277 3.89 17.27 10.88
CA ILE A 277 4.56 18.38 10.19
C ILE A 277 3.51 19.37 9.66
N LYS A 278 2.54 18.91 8.88
CA LYS A 278 1.53 19.77 8.24
C LYS A 278 0.63 20.49 9.24
N ASN A 279 0.09 19.76 10.21
CA ASN A 279 -1.00 20.25 11.06
C ASN A 279 -0.54 20.75 12.44
N ILE A 280 0.70 20.47 12.84
CA ILE A 280 1.26 20.92 14.12
C ILE A 280 2.42 21.87 13.86
N THR A 281 3.48 21.41 13.18
CA THR A 281 4.68 22.23 12.95
C THR A 281 4.41 23.43 12.05
N PHE A 282 3.62 23.26 10.98
CA PHE A 282 3.32 24.30 9.99
C PHE A 282 1.89 24.85 10.08
N LYS A 283 1.16 24.58 11.18
CA LYS A 283 -0.26 24.97 11.33
C LYS A 283 -0.56 26.44 11.03
N ASN A 284 0.36 27.32 11.42
CA ASN A 284 0.21 28.77 11.31
C ASN A 284 1.08 29.37 10.20
N ILE A 285 1.64 28.53 9.33
CA ILE A 285 2.50 28.95 8.22
C ILE A 285 1.70 28.77 6.93
N ALA A 286 1.63 29.84 6.12
CA ALA A 286 1.03 29.76 4.80
C ALA A 286 1.86 28.83 3.91
N LEU A 287 1.21 27.81 3.33
CA LEU A 287 1.81 26.89 2.36
C LEU A 287 1.36 27.27 0.93
N PRO A 288 2.22 27.13 -0.09
CA PRO A 288 3.59 26.62 -0.05
C PRO A 288 4.57 27.61 0.60
N THR A 289 5.58 27.07 1.29
CA THR A 289 6.66 27.86 1.93
C THR A 289 8.00 27.59 1.26
N ASN A 290 9.00 28.46 1.46
CA ASN A 290 10.33 28.26 0.90
C ASN A 290 11.12 27.20 1.70
N ILE A 291 12.17 26.64 1.09
CA ILE A 291 12.96 25.57 1.70
C ILE A 291 13.66 26.01 2.99
N GLU A 292 14.05 27.28 3.08
CA GLU A 292 14.73 27.86 4.25
C GLU A 292 13.80 27.87 5.46
N HIS A 293 12.59 28.41 5.31
CA HIS A 293 11.55 28.37 6.34
C HIS A 293 11.16 26.95 6.68
N PHE A 294 11.07 26.05 5.69
CA PHE A 294 10.78 24.65 5.95
C PHE A 294 11.84 24.03 6.87
N ILE A 295 13.13 24.18 6.55
CA ILE A 295 14.23 23.62 7.34
C ILE A 295 14.28 24.25 8.73
N GLU A 296 14.13 25.57 8.83
CA GLU A 296 14.17 26.30 10.11
C GLU A 296 13.07 25.81 11.07
N HIS A 297 11.82 25.83 10.62
CA HIS A 297 10.69 25.42 11.45
C HIS A 297 10.69 23.93 11.76
N HIS A 298 11.09 23.08 10.80
CA HIS A 298 11.19 21.65 11.05
C HIS A 298 12.30 21.33 12.05
N SER A 299 13.49 21.94 11.90
CA SER A 299 14.61 21.78 12.84
C SER A 299 14.26 22.27 14.25
N ALA A 300 13.60 23.43 14.36
CA ALA A 300 13.12 23.94 15.65
C ALA A 300 12.12 22.99 16.32
N SER A 301 11.20 22.40 15.55
CA SER A 301 10.23 21.42 16.02
C SER A 301 10.89 20.12 16.50
N LEU A 302 11.91 19.62 15.78
CA LEU A 302 12.68 18.45 16.19
C LEU A 302 13.47 18.71 17.47
N LYS A 303 14.11 19.88 17.60
CA LYS A 303 14.80 20.30 18.84
C LYS A 303 13.84 20.36 20.03
N GLY A 304 12.66 20.97 19.85
CA GLY A 304 11.62 21.00 20.89
C GLY A 304 11.18 19.60 21.32
N THR A 305 10.97 18.70 20.36
CA THR A 305 10.59 17.30 20.65
C THR A 305 11.70 16.56 21.40
N SER A 306 12.96 16.78 21.01
CA SER A 306 14.11 16.19 21.70
C SER A 306 14.23 16.66 23.15
N LEU A 307 13.96 17.93 23.43
CA LEU A 307 13.97 18.49 24.78
C LEU A 307 12.85 17.93 25.66
N LEU A 308 11.65 17.74 25.10
CA LEU A 308 10.55 17.07 25.81
C LEU A 308 10.88 15.61 26.10
N ARG A 309 11.54 14.92 25.16
CA ARG A 309 11.95 13.54 25.39
C ARG A 309 13.03 13.45 26.47
N SER A 310 14.01 14.34 26.49
CA SER A 310 15.06 14.33 27.51
C SER A 310 14.57 14.71 28.91
N SER A 311 13.55 15.57 29.03
CA SER A 311 12.95 15.89 30.33
C SER A 311 12.22 14.69 30.95
N HIS A 312 11.65 13.79 30.14
CA HIS A 312 11.03 12.54 30.61
C HIS A 312 12.05 11.49 31.10
N TYR A 313 13.35 11.65 30.82
CA TYR A 313 14.43 10.77 31.27
C TYR A 313 15.16 11.29 32.51
N THR A 314 14.68 12.36 33.16
CA THR A 314 15.25 12.73 34.47
C THR A 314 14.95 11.62 35.46
N PRO A 315 15.97 10.90 35.98
CA PRO A 315 15.75 10.04 37.12
C PRO A 315 15.30 10.95 38.24
N THR A 316 14.22 10.59 38.91
CA THR A 316 13.93 11.10 40.26
C THR A 316 15.02 10.58 41.21
N SER A 317 16.26 11.05 41.05
CA SER A 317 17.29 10.90 42.07
C SER A 317 17.17 12.10 43.00
N ASN A 318 16.65 11.79 44.18
CA ASN A 318 16.69 12.55 45.41
C ASN A 318 17.65 13.74 45.44
N ALA A 319 17.09 14.86 45.88
CA ALA A 319 17.80 16.02 46.39
C ALA A 319 18.97 15.60 47.29
N ASN A 320 20.18 15.99 46.89
CA ASN A 320 21.22 16.62 47.68
C ASN A 320 22.52 16.49 46.89
N ASP A 321 22.94 17.59 46.26
CA ASP A 321 24.32 18.09 46.35
C ASP A 321 24.42 19.38 45.53
N LEU A 322 24.27 20.50 46.26
CA LEU A 322 24.85 21.78 45.89
C LEU A 322 26.37 21.63 45.94
N GLU A 323 27.07 21.88 44.83
CA GLU A 323 28.23 22.79 44.73
C GLU A 323 29.05 22.53 43.46
N LYS A 324 28.91 23.41 42.46
CA LYS A 324 29.95 24.37 42.03
C LYS A 324 29.60 24.99 40.67
N VAL A 325 29.13 26.22 40.77
CA VAL A 325 29.13 27.19 39.67
C VAL A 325 30.59 27.61 39.42
N ILE A 326 31.06 27.50 38.17
CA ILE A 326 32.22 28.26 37.67
C ILE A 326 31.79 28.96 36.38
N PRO A 327 32.02 30.28 36.22
CA PRO A 327 31.56 31.04 35.07
C PRO A 327 32.56 31.06 33.90
N VAL A 328 31.99 30.97 32.70
CA VAL A 328 32.34 31.58 31.40
C VAL A 328 33.76 31.39 30.81
N SER A 329 33.80 30.81 29.60
CA SER A 329 34.54 31.40 28.47
C SER A 329 33.85 31.10 27.14
N THR A 330 33.48 32.16 26.42
CA THR A 330 33.08 32.13 25.01
C THR A 330 34.29 31.79 24.15
N ASP A 331 34.28 30.62 23.52
CA ASP A 331 35.16 30.34 22.39
C ASP A 331 34.44 29.42 21.39
N ASP A 332 34.27 29.91 20.17
CA ASP A 332 33.64 29.21 19.06
C ASP A 332 34.56 28.07 18.58
N SER A 333 34.38 26.88 19.15
CA SER A 333 34.87 25.64 18.54
C SER A 333 33.96 24.46 18.91
N ILE A 334 33.17 24.00 17.94
CA ILE A 334 32.37 22.79 18.06
C ILE A 334 33.33 21.60 17.94
N ASN A 335 33.85 21.12 19.06
CA ASN A 335 34.51 19.82 19.15
C ASN A 335 33.45 18.72 19.31
N PHE A 336 33.22 17.94 18.25
CA PHE A 336 32.46 16.69 18.32
C PHE A 336 33.29 15.64 19.08
N PHE A 337 33.11 15.55 20.40
CA PHE A 337 33.48 14.34 21.14
C PHE A 337 32.34 13.33 21.05
N LEU A 338 32.47 12.37 20.12
CA LEU A 338 31.71 11.12 20.15
C LEU A 338 32.25 10.26 21.29
N LEU A 339 31.49 10.14 22.38
CA LEU A 339 31.69 9.06 23.34
C LEU A 339 31.16 7.75 22.73
N PRO A 340 31.94 6.66 22.73
CA PRO A 340 31.49 5.39 22.18
C PRO A 340 30.46 4.77 23.12
N ILE A 341 29.22 4.62 22.64
CA ILE A 341 28.27 3.70 23.26
C ILE A 341 28.63 2.31 22.75
N HIS A 342 29.28 1.51 23.61
CA HIS A 342 29.42 0.08 23.40
C HIS A 342 28.01 -0.54 23.36
N HIS A 343 27.58 -1.00 22.18
CA HIS A 343 26.57 -2.04 22.08
C HIS A 343 27.18 -3.29 21.44
N ASN A 344 26.95 -4.40 22.14
CA ASN A 344 27.45 -5.73 21.84
C ASN A 344 27.02 -6.21 20.45
N ASN A 345 27.96 -6.93 19.83
CA ASN A 345 27.85 -7.86 18.72
C ASN A 345 26.45 -8.47 18.49
N SER A 346 25.91 -8.18 17.31
CA SER A 346 25.16 -9.13 16.49
C SER A 346 25.29 -8.69 15.02
N ASP A 347 26.04 -9.45 14.23
CA ASP A 347 26.16 -9.31 12.77
C ASP A 347 24.84 -9.74 12.09
N GLU A 348 23.75 -9.03 12.35
CA GLU A 348 22.53 -9.11 11.53
C GLU A 348 22.48 -7.87 10.62
N PRO A 349 22.27 -8.04 9.30
CA PRO A 349 22.10 -6.90 8.41
C PRO A 349 20.89 -6.09 8.87
N ILE A 350 21.08 -4.78 9.02
CA ILE A 350 19.97 -3.85 9.28
C ILE A 350 19.10 -3.84 8.02
N ASP A 351 17.93 -4.46 8.09
CA ASP A 351 16.92 -4.35 7.03
C ASP A 351 16.51 -2.88 6.91
N ALA A 352 16.81 -2.28 5.75
CA ALA A 352 16.44 -0.91 5.45
C ALA A 352 15.04 -0.89 4.81
N PHE A 353 14.08 -0.29 5.53
CA PHE A 353 12.72 -0.07 5.04
C PHE A 353 12.57 1.37 4.55
N LEU A 354 12.09 1.55 3.32
CA LEU A 354 11.76 2.87 2.80
C LEU A 354 10.25 3.00 2.59
N VAL A 355 9.65 3.99 3.26
CA VAL A 355 8.26 4.35 3.04
C VAL A 355 8.21 5.73 2.35
N VAL A 356 7.60 5.79 1.17
CA VAL A 356 7.51 7.02 0.36
C VAL A 356 6.06 7.35 0.01
N SER A 357 5.58 8.53 0.41
CA SER A 357 4.24 9.01 0.04
C SER A 357 4.33 10.18 -0.96
N SER A 358 3.46 10.15 -1.97
CA SER A 358 3.18 11.26 -2.88
C SER A 358 1.90 11.96 -2.41
N THR A 359 2.05 12.90 -1.48
CA THR A 359 0.96 13.81 -1.08
C THR A 359 0.78 14.93 -2.09
#